data_AF-A0A535EF04-F1
#
_entry.id   AF-A0A535EF04-F1
#
_cell.length_a   1.000
_cell.length_b   1.000
_cell.length_c   1.000
_cell.angle_alpha   90.00
_cell.angle_beta   90.00
_cell.angle_gamma   90.00
#
_symmetry.space_group_name_H-M   'P 1'
#
loop_
_entity.id
_entity.type
_entity.pdbx_description
1 polymer ?
#
loop_
_entity_poly.entity_id
_entity_poly.type
_entity_poly.pdbx_seq_one_letter_code
_entity_poly.pdbx_strand_id
1 'polypeptide(L)'
;MALEQAFDDLCQRLHEAYAYFHDVRLTVTDAEEGADTKALVEGVAQELGDLMDNLDQARRAGERGRRALRQRPPSIEEAGRGLSQVQDLYWEASRRYADELVAHYKVDQLRDLAQRNPRFAPWSETVIGGLEGGRPAMHETARSLHACWSEALERALTSGVAVYAVGQQIGMEALRNELG
;
A
#
# COMPACT_ATOMS: atom_id res chain seq x y z
N MET A 1 -21.95 1.27 -7.54
CA MET A 1 -21.71 2.70 -7.92
C MET A 1 -20.28 2.87 -8.46
N ALA A 2 -19.91 3.97 -9.15
CA ALA A 2 -18.54 4.15 -9.67
C ALA A 2 -17.46 4.11 -8.57
N LEU A 3 -17.65 4.87 -7.48
CA LEU A 3 -16.79 4.79 -6.29
C LEU A 3 -16.73 3.39 -5.66
N GLU A 4 -17.84 2.64 -5.68
CA GLU A 4 -17.85 1.26 -5.16
C GLU A 4 -16.99 0.33 -6.04
N GLN A 5 -17.09 0.47 -7.37
CA GLN A 5 -16.25 -0.28 -8.30
C GLN A 5 -14.77 0.04 -8.11
N ALA A 6 -14.43 1.33 -7.92
CA ALA A 6 -13.06 1.73 -7.62
C ALA A 6 -12.54 1.05 -6.34
N PHE A 7 -13.38 0.95 -5.29
CA PHE A 7 -13.03 0.22 -4.07
C PHE A 7 -12.88 -1.28 -4.28
N ASP A 8 -13.72 -1.92 -5.09
CA ASP A 8 -13.56 -3.33 -5.47
C ASP A 8 -12.21 -3.54 -6.18
N ASP A 9 -11.87 -2.69 -7.14
CA ASP A 9 -10.60 -2.75 -7.88
C ASP A 9 -9.40 -2.53 -6.95
N LEU A 10 -9.45 -1.54 -6.05
CA LEU A 10 -8.39 -1.27 -5.07
C LEU A 10 -8.19 -2.46 -4.13
N CYS A 11 -9.27 -3.06 -3.61
CA CYS A 11 -9.18 -4.25 -2.77
C CYS A 11 -8.54 -5.43 -3.52
N GLN A 12 -8.89 -5.62 -4.79
CA GLN A 12 -8.31 -6.66 -5.63
C GLN A 12 -6.81 -6.44 -5.84
N ARG A 13 -6.37 -5.21 -6.17
CA ARG A 13 -4.95 -4.92 -6.36
C ARG A 13 -4.12 -5.06 -5.09
N LEU A 14 -4.66 -4.65 -3.93
CA LEU A 14 -4.01 -4.88 -2.64
C LEU A 14 -3.85 -6.38 -2.34
N HIS A 15 -4.84 -7.20 -2.69
CA HIS A 15 -4.77 -8.65 -2.52
C HIS A 15 -3.72 -9.27 -3.46
N GLU A 16 -3.70 -8.88 -4.72
CA GLU A 16 -2.71 -9.35 -5.71
C GLU A 16 -1.28 -8.96 -5.30
N ALA A 17 -1.07 -7.73 -4.84
CA ALA A 17 0.23 -7.29 -4.34
C ALA A 17 0.66 -8.11 -3.11
N TYR A 18 -0.23 -8.31 -2.15
CA TYR A 18 0.06 -9.15 -0.97
C TYR A 18 0.43 -10.59 -1.36
N ALA A 19 -0.37 -11.22 -2.24
CA ALA A 19 -0.12 -12.59 -2.70
C ALA A 19 1.21 -12.70 -3.43
N TYR A 20 1.53 -11.73 -4.28
CA TYR A 20 2.82 -11.68 -4.98
C TYR A 20 4.01 -11.67 -3.99
N PHE A 21 4.00 -10.76 -3.02
CA PHE A 21 5.10 -10.66 -2.05
C PHE A 21 5.14 -11.84 -1.08
N HIS A 22 4.00 -12.48 -0.82
CA HIS A 22 3.96 -13.74 -0.09
C HIS A 22 4.74 -14.84 -0.82
N ASP A 23 4.56 -14.99 -2.13
CA ASP A 23 5.27 -15.99 -2.93
C ASP A 23 6.77 -15.70 -3.03
N VAL A 24 7.14 -14.42 -3.17
CA VAL A 24 8.56 -13.99 -3.09
C VAL A 24 9.15 -14.34 -1.73
N ARG A 25 8.42 -14.09 -0.64
CA ARG A 25 8.87 -14.42 0.72
C ARG A 25 9.09 -15.91 0.92
N LEU A 26 8.19 -16.75 0.40
CA LEU A 26 8.37 -18.21 0.45
C LEU A 26 9.67 -18.63 -0.25
N THR A 27 9.95 -18.05 -1.42
CA THR A 27 11.18 -18.31 -2.18
C THR A 27 12.44 -17.87 -1.41
N VAL A 28 12.37 -16.75 -0.70
CA VAL A 28 13.47 -16.28 0.16
C VAL A 28 13.71 -17.26 1.30
N THR A 29 12.66 -17.75 1.95
CA THR A 29 12.77 -18.65 3.10
C THR A 29 13.12 -20.09 2.75
N ASP A 30 12.98 -20.49 1.48
CA ASP A 30 13.35 -21.82 0.97
C ASP A 30 14.85 -21.95 0.64
N ALA A 31 15.66 -20.94 0.99
CA ALA A 31 17.10 -20.96 0.77
C ALA A 31 17.79 -22.13 1.49
N GLU A 32 18.75 -22.78 0.81
CA GLU A 32 19.58 -23.81 1.44
C GLU A 32 20.35 -23.25 2.65
N GLU A 33 20.35 -24.01 3.76
CA GLU A 33 20.96 -23.59 5.02
C GLU A 33 22.49 -23.43 4.90
N GLY A 34 22.98 -22.23 5.23
CA GLY A 34 24.39 -21.91 5.36
C GLY A 34 24.61 -20.69 6.26
N ALA A 35 25.70 -20.67 7.03
CA ALA A 35 26.00 -19.58 7.95
C ALA A 35 26.08 -18.21 7.23
N ASP A 36 26.61 -18.20 6.00
CA ASP A 36 26.80 -16.99 5.19
C ASP A 36 25.51 -16.45 4.56
N THR A 37 24.46 -17.27 4.44
CA THR A 37 23.18 -16.89 3.82
C THR A 37 22.11 -16.54 4.84
N LYS A 38 22.20 -17.11 6.04
CA LYS A 38 21.18 -16.96 7.09
C LYS A 38 20.83 -15.50 7.39
N ALA A 39 21.82 -14.66 7.66
CA ALA A 39 21.57 -13.25 8.02
C ALA A 39 20.96 -12.44 6.86
N LEU A 40 21.33 -12.76 5.60
CA LEU A 40 20.76 -12.11 4.42
C LEU A 40 19.31 -12.56 4.20
N VAL A 41 19.04 -13.87 4.30
CA VAL A 41 17.70 -14.46 4.20
C VAL A 41 16.78 -13.89 5.26
N GLU A 42 17.21 -13.89 6.53
CA GLU A 42 16.44 -13.31 7.64
C GLU A 42 16.16 -11.82 7.41
N GLY A 43 17.17 -11.06 6.98
CA GLY A 43 17.00 -9.64 6.69
C GLY A 43 16.00 -9.37 5.56
N VAL A 44 16.09 -10.09 4.44
CA VAL A 44 15.15 -9.91 3.31
C VAL A 44 13.74 -10.40 3.70
N ALA A 45 13.65 -11.53 4.41
CA ALA A 45 12.38 -12.08 4.87
C ALA A 45 11.66 -11.17 5.88
N GLN A 46 12.41 -10.47 6.74
CA GLN A 46 11.88 -9.49 7.68
C GLN A 46 11.28 -8.29 6.93
N GLU A 47 12.02 -7.70 5.99
CA GLU A 47 11.53 -6.54 5.22
C GLU A 47 10.31 -6.90 4.36
N LEU A 48 10.29 -8.10 3.77
CA LEU A 48 9.10 -8.63 3.09
C LEU A 48 7.94 -8.83 4.06
N GLY A 49 8.19 -9.31 5.28
CA GLY A 49 7.18 -9.46 6.33
C GLY A 49 6.55 -8.12 6.70
N ASP A 50 7.35 -7.10 6.98
CA ASP A 50 6.86 -5.76 7.33
C ASP A 50 6.08 -5.12 6.17
N LEU A 51 6.56 -5.29 4.94
CA LEU A 51 5.83 -4.84 3.73
C LEU A 51 4.47 -5.53 3.62
N MET A 52 4.44 -6.85 3.80
CA MET A 52 3.22 -7.66 3.70
C MET A 52 2.22 -7.30 4.81
N ASP A 53 2.70 -7.01 6.02
CA ASP A 53 1.85 -6.57 7.13
C ASP A 53 1.17 -5.23 6.81
N ASN A 54 1.88 -4.30 6.18
CA ASN A 54 1.28 -3.04 5.73
C ASN A 54 0.26 -3.26 4.60
N LEU A 55 0.56 -4.12 3.62
CA LEU A 55 -0.37 -4.46 2.55
C LEU A 55 -1.64 -5.16 3.06
N ASP A 56 -1.51 -6.07 4.02
CA ASP A 56 -2.68 -6.75 4.61
C ASP A 56 -3.51 -5.76 5.45
N GLN A 57 -2.88 -4.89 6.23
CA GLN A 57 -3.59 -3.84 6.95
C GLN A 57 -4.31 -2.88 5.98
N ALA A 58 -3.67 -2.51 4.87
CA ALA A 58 -4.27 -1.69 3.83
C ALA A 58 -5.46 -2.41 3.20
N ARG A 59 -5.33 -3.69 2.85
CA ARG A 59 -6.43 -4.52 2.34
C ARG A 59 -7.62 -4.53 3.29
N ARG A 60 -7.39 -4.75 4.58
CA ARG A 60 -8.44 -4.71 5.62
C ARG A 60 -9.10 -3.34 5.72
N ALA A 61 -8.34 -2.25 5.57
CA ALA A 61 -8.87 -0.87 5.55
C ALA A 61 -9.75 -0.61 4.31
N GLY A 62 -9.29 -1.03 3.13
CA GLY A 62 -10.06 -0.97 1.88
C GLY A 62 -11.37 -1.75 2.00
N GLU A 63 -11.33 -2.95 2.56
CA GLU A 63 -12.53 -3.77 2.80
C GLU A 63 -13.53 -3.12 3.77
N ARG A 64 -13.05 -2.36 4.76
CA ARG A 64 -13.94 -1.57 5.64
C ARG A 64 -14.63 -0.47 4.85
N GLY A 65 -13.87 0.31 4.06
CA GLY A 65 -14.45 1.37 3.24
C GLY A 65 -15.45 0.85 2.19
N ARG A 66 -15.10 -0.26 1.53
CA ARG A 66 -15.97 -0.96 0.60
C ARG A 66 -17.26 -1.46 1.24
N ARG A 67 -17.18 -2.03 2.45
CA ARG A 67 -18.37 -2.44 3.22
C ARG A 67 -19.25 -1.24 3.57
N ALA A 68 -18.67 -0.11 3.96
CA ALA A 68 -19.40 1.11 4.27
C ALA A 68 -20.21 1.64 3.07
N LEU A 69 -19.66 1.55 1.85
CA LEU A 69 -20.38 1.92 0.62
C LEU A 69 -21.54 1.00 0.26
N ARG A 70 -21.54 -0.25 0.76
CA ARG A 70 -22.59 -1.25 0.51
C ARG A 70 -23.73 -1.24 1.53
N GLN A 71 -23.58 -0.48 2.61
CA GLN A 71 -24.64 -0.29 3.61
C GLN A 71 -25.83 0.49 3.02
N ARG A 72 -26.99 0.43 3.71
CA ARG A 72 -28.18 1.21 3.36
C ARG A 72 -28.65 2.02 4.59
N PRO A 73 -28.41 3.35 4.64
CA PRO A 73 -27.74 4.17 3.63
C PRO A 73 -26.21 3.95 3.57
N PRO A 74 -25.55 4.25 2.43
CA PRO A 74 -24.09 4.15 2.32
C PRO A 74 -23.40 5.22 3.18
N SER A 75 -22.35 4.82 3.90
CA SER A 75 -21.55 5.73 4.73
C SER A 75 -20.30 6.22 3.98
N ILE A 76 -20.40 7.43 3.41
CA ILE A 76 -19.28 8.05 2.66
C ILE A 76 -18.13 8.44 3.59
N GLU A 77 -18.43 8.85 4.82
CA GLU A 77 -17.41 9.21 5.81
C GLU A 77 -16.57 8.00 6.22
N GLU A 78 -17.20 6.85 6.50
CA GLU A 78 -16.47 5.61 6.78
C GLU A 78 -15.67 5.12 5.58
N ALA A 79 -16.20 5.25 4.37
CA ALA A 79 -15.46 4.97 3.15
C ALA A 79 -14.22 5.86 3.03
N GLY A 80 -14.36 7.17 3.26
CA GLY A 80 -13.26 8.13 3.25
C GLY A 80 -12.18 7.80 4.29
N ARG A 81 -12.56 7.48 5.54
CA ARG A 81 -11.60 7.04 6.58
C ARG A 81 -10.86 5.77 6.17
N GLY A 82 -11.57 4.81 5.58
CA GLY A 82 -10.95 3.60 5.03
C GLY A 82 -9.93 3.93 3.94
N LEU A 83 -10.28 4.83 3.02
CA LEU A 83 -9.41 5.25 1.92
C LEU A 83 -8.14 5.99 2.39
N SER A 84 -8.29 6.92 3.33
CA SER A 84 -7.13 7.60 3.97
C SER A 84 -6.19 6.59 4.62
N GLN A 85 -6.73 5.64 5.37
CA GLN A 85 -5.92 4.62 6.02
C GLN A 85 -5.22 3.69 5.02
N VAL A 86 -5.88 3.33 3.91
CA VAL A 86 -5.22 2.60 2.81
C VAL A 86 -4.04 3.39 2.28
N GLN A 87 -4.21 4.68 2.03
CA GLN A 87 -3.15 5.53 1.50
C GLN A 87 -1.93 5.56 2.42
N ASP A 88 -2.12 5.78 3.72
CA ASP A 88 -1.02 5.87 4.67
C ASP A 88 -0.24 4.55 4.74
N LEU A 89 -0.94 3.43 4.84
CA LEU A 89 -0.34 2.09 4.90
C LEU A 89 0.34 1.71 3.59
N TYR A 90 -0.28 2.04 2.45
CA TYR A 90 0.30 1.76 1.14
C TYR A 90 1.55 2.60 0.90
N TRP A 91 1.59 3.86 1.34
CA TRP A 91 2.81 4.66 1.23
C TRP A 91 3.95 4.14 2.08
N GLU A 92 3.68 3.69 3.29
CA GLU A 92 4.70 3.05 4.12
C GLU A 92 5.19 1.74 3.47
N ALA A 93 4.30 0.92 2.93
CA ALA A 93 4.68 -0.29 2.18
C ALA A 93 5.53 0.04 0.93
N SER A 94 5.13 1.06 0.17
CA SER A 94 5.84 1.51 -1.04
C SER A 94 7.21 2.09 -0.73
N ARG A 95 7.35 2.83 0.37
CA ARG A 95 8.62 3.35 0.84
C ARG A 95 9.57 2.21 1.19
N ARG A 96 9.12 1.25 2.01
CA ARG A 96 9.90 0.05 2.36
C ARG A 96 10.29 -0.77 1.15
N TYR A 97 9.36 -0.97 0.22
CA TYR A 97 9.65 -1.66 -1.04
C TYR A 97 10.79 -0.98 -1.80
N ALA A 98 10.71 0.35 -1.98
CA ALA A 98 11.70 1.11 -2.72
C ALA A 98 13.05 1.21 -1.99
N ASP A 99 13.04 1.48 -0.69
CA ASP A 99 14.22 1.84 0.10
C ASP A 99 14.95 0.62 0.68
N GLU A 100 14.23 -0.43 1.05
CA GLU A 100 14.80 -1.56 1.78
C GLU A 100 14.97 -2.80 0.90
N LEU A 101 14.03 -3.05 -0.02
CA LEU A 101 14.02 -4.28 -0.83
C LEU A 101 14.63 -4.09 -2.22
N VAL A 102 14.28 -2.99 -2.90
CA VAL A 102 14.70 -2.74 -4.28
C VAL A 102 15.88 -1.77 -4.36
N ALA A 103 16.14 -1.02 -3.29
CA ALA A 103 17.36 -0.23 -3.24
C ALA A 103 18.58 -1.14 -3.38
N HIS A 104 19.60 -0.58 -4.02
CA HIS A 104 20.80 -1.29 -4.43
C HIS A 104 21.43 -2.15 -3.32
N TYR A 105 21.31 -1.78 -2.05
CA TYR A 105 21.97 -2.51 -0.96
C TYR A 105 21.59 -3.99 -0.84
N LYS A 106 20.30 -4.37 -0.74
CA LYS A 106 19.92 -5.79 -0.58
C LYS A 106 20.10 -6.59 -1.86
N VAL A 107 19.78 -5.99 -3.00
CA VAL A 107 19.98 -6.60 -4.32
C VAL A 107 21.47 -6.84 -4.58
N ASP A 108 22.34 -5.89 -4.25
CA ASP A 108 23.78 -6.02 -4.41
C ASP A 108 24.36 -7.04 -3.42
N GLN A 109 23.84 -7.13 -2.19
CA GLN A 109 24.20 -8.21 -1.26
C GLN A 109 23.87 -9.61 -1.82
N LEU A 110 22.72 -9.76 -2.48
CA LEU A 110 22.33 -11.02 -3.14
C LEU A 110 23.26 -11.32 -4.33
N ARG A 111 23.61 -10.30 -5.13
CA ARG A 111 24.59 -10.46 -6.23
C ARG A 111 25.98 -10.83 -5.71
N ASP A 112 26.45 -10.18 -4.65
CA ASP A 112 27.74 -10.45 -4.02
C ASP A 112 27.81 -11.86 -3.42
N LEU A 113 26.70 -12.35 -2.88
CA LEU A 113 26.60 -13.74 -2.43
C LEU A 113 26.72 -14.71 -3.62
N ALA A 114 25.98 -14.47 -4.71
CA ALA A 114 26.05 -15.29 -5.91
C ALA A 114 27.46 -15.33 -6.52
N GLN A 115 28.18 -14.20 -6.51
CA GLN A 115 29.55 -14.11 -7.01
C GLN A 115 30.54 -14.87 -6.12
N ARG A 116 30.44 -14.71 -4.79
CA ARG A 116 31.35 -15.38 -3.83
C ARG A 116 31.05 -16.87 -3.69
N ASN A 117 29.80 -17.27 -3.94
CA ASN A 117 29.37 -18.65 -3.80
C ASN A 117 28.39 -19.03 -4.92
N PRO A 118 28.89 -19.52 -6.07
CA PRO A 118 28.10 -19.78 -7.28
C PRO A 118 26.93 -20.73 -7.09
N ARG A 119 26.93 -21.57 -6.05
CA ARG A 119 25.79 -22.46 -5.75
C ARG A 119 24.51 -21.70 -5.42
N PHE A 120 24.64 -20.48 -4.89
CA PHE A 120 23.50 -19.63 -4.55
C PHE A 120 23.06 -18.74 -5.71
N ALA A 121 23.77 -18.72 -6.84
CA ALA A 121 23.43 -17.85 -7.96
C ALA A 121 21.98 -18.05 -8.48
N PRO A 122 21.48 -19.28 -8.71
CA PRO A 122 20.10 -19.47 -9.16
C PRO A 122 19.06 -18.96 -8.16
N TRP A 123 19.30 -19.18 -6.87
CA TRP A 123 18.42 -18.70 -5.80
C TRP A 123 18.44 -17.17 -5.73
N SER A 124 19.62 -16.55 -5.72
CA SER A 124 19.76 -15.09 -5.68
C SER A 124 19.14 -14.42 -6.90
N GLU A 125 19.33 -14.96 -8.10
CA GLU A 125 18.68 -14.46 -9.33
C GLU A 125 17.16 -14.55 -9.25
N THR A 126 16.62 -15.66 -8.71
CA THR A 126 15.17 -15.83 -8.53
C THR A 126 14.62 -14.81 -7.53
N VAL A 127 15.29 -14.61 -6.39
CA VAL A 127 14.87 -13.62 -5.38
C VAL A 127 14.95 -12.21 -5.95
N ILE A 128 16.05 -11.84 -6.62
CA ILE A 128 16.19 -10.52 -7.25
C ILE A 128 15.09 -10.30 -8.28
N GLY A 129 14.84 -11.29 -9.15
CA GLY A 129 13.77 -11.23 -10.14
C GLY A 129 12.39 -11.07 -9.51
N GLY A 130 12.13 -11.74 -8.38
CA GLY A 130 10.89 -11.56 -7.60
C GLY A 130 10.77 -10.18 -6.97
N LEU A 131 11.86 -9.65 -6.38
CA LEU A 131 11.85 -8.31 -5.79
C LEU A 131 11.64 -7.23 -6.86
N GLU A 132 12.36 -7.30 -7.98
CA GLU A 132 12.22 -6.34 -9.10
C GLU A 132 10.88 -6.51 -9.83
N GLY A 133 10.38 -7.74 -9.93
CA GLY A 133 9.09 -8.08 -10.53
C GLY A 133 7.88 -7.61 -9.73
N GLY A 134 8.05 -7.15 -8.48
CA GLY A 134 6.99 -6.56 -7.67
C GLY A 134 6.57 -5.14 -8.08
N ARG A 135 7.38 -4.46 -8.91
CA ARG A 135 7.12 -3.06 -9.32
C ARG A 135 5.75 -2.89 -10.00
N PRO A 136 5.31 -3.74 -10.94
CA PRO A 136 4.00 -3.64 -11.55
C PRO A 136 2.86 -3.76 -10.54
N ALA A 137 2.92 -4.73 -9.62
CA ALA A 137 1.88 -4.93 -8.61
C ALA A 137 1.74 -3.71 -7.69
N MET A 138 2.86 -3.12 -7.26
CA MET A 138 2.86 -1.86 -6.52
C MET A 138 2.26 -0.74 -7.37
N HIS A 139 2.72 -0.55 -8.61
CA HIS A 139 2.24 0.53 -9.48
C HIS A 139 0.74 0.45 -9.78
N GLU A 140 0.22 -0.74 -10.07
CA GLU A 140 -1.21 -0.97 -10.30
C GLU A 140 -2.04 -0.64 -9.06
N THR A 141 -1.55 -1.00 -7.86
CA THR A 141 -2.19 -0.63 -6.60
C THR A 141 -2.25 0.88 -6.41
N ALA A 142 -1.16 1.61 -6.67
CA ALA A 142 -1.14 3.07 -6.62
C ALA A 142 -2.15 3.69 -7.59
N ARG A 143 -2.27 3.14 -8.81
CA ARG A 143 -3.25 3.60 -9.81
C ARG A 143 -4.69 3.39 -9.34
N SER A 144 -5.01 2.23 -8.80
CA SER A 144 -6.35 1.96 -8.24
C SER A 144 -6.66 2.86 -7.03
N LEU A 145 -5.66 3.13 -6.18
CA LEU A 145 -5.81 4.06 -5.06
C LEU A 145 -6.11 5.49 -5.56
N HIS A 146 -5.39 5.95 -6.58
CA HIS A 146 -5.65 7.24 -7.21
C HIS A 146 -7.05 7.33 -7.84
N ALA A 147 -7.50 6.26 -8.49
CA ALA A 147 -8.85 6.19 -9.05
C ALA A 147 -9.93 6.31 -7.95
N CYS A 148 -9.77 5.60 -6.83
CA CYS A 148 -10.66 5.74 -5.67
C CYS A 148 -10.75 7.18 -5.16
N TRP A 149 -9.60 7.86 -5.02
CA TRP A 149 -9.58 9.26 -4.59
C TRP A 149 -10.25 10.20 -5.59
N SER A 150 -10.03 9.98 -6.89
CA SER A 150 -10.65 10.79 -7.94
C SER A 150 -12.19 10.68 -7.89
N GLU A 151 -12.70 9.46 -7.80
CA GLU A 151 -14.14 9.20 -7.65
C GLU A 151 -14.72 9.81 -6.36
N ALA A 152 -13.98 9.73 -5.24
CA ALA A 152 -14.42 10.31 -3.98
C ALA A 152 -14.50 11.85 -4.06
N LEU A 153 -13.52 12.49 -4.69
CA LEU A 153 -13.46 13.94 -4.90
C LEU A 153 -14.56 14.43 -5.86
N GLU A 154 -14.75 13.75 -6.99
CA GLU A 154 -15.84 14.08 -7.94
C GLU A 154 -17.21 14.02 -7.26
N ARG A 155 -17.41 13.02 -6.41
CA ARG A 155 -18.65 12.89 -5.65
C ARG A 155 -18.83 14.02 -4.61
N ALA A 156 -17.76 14.41 -3.92
CA ALA A 156 -17.81 15.53 -2.98
C ALA A 156 -18.15 16.86 -3.68
N LEU A 157 -17.58 17.11 -4.86
CA LEU A 157 -17.82 18.31 -5.65
C LEU A 157 -19.24 18.35 -6.23
N THR A 158 -19.75 17.24 -6.74
CA THR A 158 -21.10 17.14 -7.34
C THR A 158 -22.23 17.17 -6.32
N SER A 159 -21.98 16.66 -5.11
CA SER A 159 -23.00 16.57 -4.07
C SER A 159 -23.26 17.90 -3.36
N GLY A 160 -22.56 19.00 -3.70
CA GLY A 160 -22.73 20.32 -3.10
C GLY A 160 -22.43 20.38 -1.60
N VAL A 161 -21.89 19.30 -1.03
CA VAL A 161 -21.48 19.25 0.37
C VAL A 161 -20.14 19.98 0.44
N ALA A 162 -20.20 21.27 0.79
CA ALA A 162 -19.04 22.02 1.23
C ALA A 162 -18.37 21.22 2.35
N VAL A 163 -17.26 20.55 2.01
CA VAL A 163 -16.42 19.88 2.98
C VAL A 163 -15.81 21.00 3.83
N TYR A 164 -16.40 21.25 5.00
CA TYR A 164 -15.78 22.02 6.07
C TYR A 164 -14.60 21.20 6.62
N ALA A 165 -13.53 21.10 5.83
CA ALA A 165 -12.25 20.62 6.31
C ALA A 165 -11.47 21.82 6.84
N VAL A 166 -11.33 21.82 8.17
CA VAL A 166 -10.24 22.46 8.92
C VAL A 166 -10.34 23.99 9.09
N GLY A 167 -10.95 24.38 10.21
CA GLY A 167 -10.43 25.49 11.03
C GLY A 167 -10.70 26.91 10.56
N GLN A 168 -11.95 27.34 10.45
CA GLN A 168 -12.27 28.75 10.69
C GLN A 168 -13.72 28.92 11.14
N GLN A 169 -13.89 28.98 12.45
CA GLN A 169 -15.10 29.51 13.06
C GLN A 169 -15.01 31.04 12.95
N ILE A 170 -15.25 31.59 11.75
CA ILE A 170 -15.54 33.02 11.63
C ILE A 170 -16.98 33.19 12.12
N GLY A 171 -17.11 33.55 13.40
CA GLY A 171 -18.39 33.92 13.97
C GLY A 171 -19.01 35.06 13.16
N MET A 172 -20.06 34.76 12.39
CA MET A 172 -21.00 35.75 11.86
C MET A 172 -21.89 36.35 12.97
N GLU A 173 -21.32 36.62 14.14
CA GLU A 173 -21.93 37.45 15.19
C GLU A 173 -21.14 38.73 15.47
N ALA A 174 -19.89 38.85 14.99
CA ALA A 174 -19.08 40.05 15.17
C ALA A 174 -19.41 41.20 14.19
N LEU A 175 -20.18 40.96 13.12
CA LEU A 175 -20.56 41.98 12.13
C LEU A 175 -21.97 42.55 12.33
N ARG A 176 -22.67 42.20 13.42
CA ARG A 176 -23.99 42.75 13.75
C ARG A 176 -23.95 43.90 14.78
N ASN A 177 -22.82 44.10 15.46
CA ASN A 177 -22.68 45.12 16.52
C ASN A 177 -21.96 46.40 16.07
N GLU A 178 -21.62 46.57 14.79
CA GLU A 178 -21.05 47.84 14.26
C GLU A 178 -22.02 48.61 13.34
N LEU A 179 -23.31 48.22 13.29
CA LEU A 179 -24.37 48.99 12.60
C LEU A 179 -25.61 49.20 13.48
N GLY A 180 -25.41 49.39 14.78
CA GLY A 180 -26.44 49.81 15.75
C GLY A 180 -25.95 50.97 16.60
#